data_AF-A0A926QJU4-F1
#
_entry.id   AF-A0A926QJU4-F1
#
_cell.length_a   1.000
_cell.length_b   1.000
_cell.length_c   1.000
_cell.angle_alpha   90.00
_cell.angle_beta   90.00
_cell.angle_gamma   90.00
#
_symmetry.space_group_name_H-M   'P 1'
#
loop_
_entity.id
_entity.type
_entity.pdbx_description
1 polymer ?
#
loop_
_entity_poly.entity_id
_entity_poly.type
_entity_poly.pdbx_seq_one_letter_code
_entity_poly.pdbx_strand_id
1 'polypeptide(L)'
;MKMTQKELSHLIFLSEVVLTGKKKSLMDETLQCLLYIVKSLEEIDLPDSVVDQIERLIGLIETDLREENERIQEIHSHLDWPQNVRRKPLG
;
A
#
# COMPACT_ATOMS: atom_id res chain seq x y z
N MET A 1 11.42 -19.38 16.79
CA MET A 1 11.38 -18.57 18.03
C MET A 1 9.92 -18.19 18.26
N LYS A 2 9.37 -18.37 19.48
CA LYS A 2 8.04 -17.82 19.78
C LYS A 2 8.22 -16.32 20.01
N MET A 3 7.58 -15.48 19.20
CA MET A 3 7.57 -14.06 19.50
C MET A 3 6.94 -13.84 20.87
N THR A 4 7.65 -13.12 21.71
CA THR A 4 7.18 -12.75 23.03
C THR A 4 6.25 -11.54 22.89
N GLN A 5 5.26 -11.41 23.79
CA GLN A 5 4.39 -10.24 23.89
C GLN A 5 5.17 -8.91 23.85
N LYS A 6 6.39 -8.93 24.38
CA LYS A 6 7.34 -7.80 24.39
C LYS A 6 7.76 -7.35 22.99
N GLU A 7 8.04 -8.27 22.08
CA GLU A 7 8.46 -7.93 20.71
C GLU A 7 7.29 -7.35 19.91
N LEU A 8 6.07 -7.86 20.13
CA LEU A 8 4.86 -7.30 19.54
C LEU A 8 4.59 -5.87 20.06
N SER A 9 4.75 -5.64 21.38
CA SER A 9 4.65 -4.31 21.97
C SER A 9 5.67 -3.32 21.39
N HIS A 10 6.91 -3.75 21.14
CA HIS A 10 7.91 -2.89 20.50
C HIS A 10 7.52 -2.51 19.07
N LEU A 11 6.88 -3.41 18.32
CA LEU A 11 6.42 -3.12 16.97
C LEU A 11 5.21 -2.19 16.92
N ILE A 12 4.28 -2.33 17.87
CA ILE A 12 3.19 -1.36 18.03
C ILE A 12 3.78 0.03 18.30
N PHE A 13 4.72 0.12 19.24
CA PHE A 13 5.41 1.38 19.54
C PHE A 13 6.13 1.97 18.31
N LEU A 14 6.89 1.15 17.56
CA LEU A 14 7.57 1.62 16.35
C LEU A 14 6.58 2.11 15.29
N SER A 15 5.47 1.39 15.10
CA SER A 15 4.42 1.78 14.17
C SER A 15 3.77 3.11 14.58
N GLU A 16 3.49 3.32 15.86
CA GLU A 16 2.98 4.59 16.40
C GLU A 16 3.97 5.74 16.20
N VAL A 17 5.27 5.51 16.41
CA VAL A 17 6.33 6.50 16.18
C VAL A 17 6.40 6.89 14.72
N VAL A 18 6.30 5.92 13.79
CA VAL A 18 6.30 6.18 12.34
C VAL A 18 5.08 7.00 11.94
N LEU A 19 3.89 6.59 12.38
CA LEU A 19 2.62 7.23 12.03
C LEU A 19 2.53 8.64 12.62
N THR A 20 2.77 8.79 13.93
CA THR A 20 2.65 10.07 14.64
C THR A 20 3.77 11.04 14.26
N GLY A 21 5.00 10.51 14.15
CA GLY A 21 6.18 11.29 13.79
C GLY A 21 6.32 11.57 12.29
N LYS A 22 5.41 11.06 11.45
CA LYS A 22 5.46 11.12 9.98
C LYS A 22 6.83 10.72 9.42
N LYS A 23 7.48 9.73 10.04
CA LYS A 23 8.86 9.31 9.73
C LYS A 23 8.87 8.34 8.54
N LYS A 24 8.63 8.87 7.33
CA LYS A 24 8.64 8.07 6.08
C LYS A 24 9.90 7.22 5.91
N SER A 25 11.05 7.72 6.35
CA SER A 25 12.34 7.02 6.24
C SER A 25 12.47 5.77 7.12
N LEU A 26 11.56 5.53 8.06
CA LEU A 26 11.52 4.32 8.91
C LEU A 26 10.34 3.42 8.54
N MET A 27 9.52 3.84 7.58
CA MET A 27 8.27 3.17 7.25
C MET A 27 8.53 1.84 6.55
N ASP A 28 9.48 1.80 5.62
CA ASP A 28 9.82 0.59 4.87
C ASP A 28 10.36 -0.50 5.78
N GLU A 29 11.29 -0.17 6.69
CA GLU A 29 11.84 -1.11 7.66
C GLU A 29 10.75 -1.62 8.63
N THR A 30 9.88 -0.72 9.08
CA THR A 30 8.77 -1.09 9.98
C THR A 30 7.77 -2.02 9.30
N LEU A 31 7.42 -1.74 8.04
CA LEU A 31 6.55 -2.60 7.23
C LEU A 31 7.19 -3.96 6.94
N GLN A 32 8.50 -4.01 6.67
CA GLN A 32 9.23 -5.26 6.48
C GLN A 32 9.21 -6.11 7.76
N CYS A 33 9.43 -5.51 8.92
CA CYS A 33 9.32 -6.22 10.19
C CYS A 33 7.91 -6.80 10.39
N LEU A 34 6.86 -6.01 10.20
CA LEU A 34 5.47 -6.47 10.29
C LEU A 34 5.19 -7.63 9.32
N LEU A 35 5.63 -7.51 8.07
CA LEU A 35 5.42 -8.53 7.05
C LEU A 35 6.05 -9.87 7.43
N TYR A 36 7.28 -9.88 7.94
CA TYR A 36 7.93 -11.13 8.34
C TYR A 36 7.22 -11.80 9.51
N ILE A 37 6.68 -11.01 10.43
CA ILE A 37 5.94 -11.52 11.59
C ILE A 37 4.64 -12.15 11.15
N VAL A 38 3.83 -11.42 10.38
CA VAL A 38 2.55 -11.93 9.89
C VAL A 38 2.76 -13.20 9.05
N LYS A 39 3.80 -13.26 8.20
CA LYS A 39 4.16 -14.48 7.45
C LYS A 39 4.56 -15.67 8.31
N SER A 40 5.01 -15.43 9.54
CA SER A 40 5.40 -16.49 10.48
C SER A 40 4.24 -17.05 11.31
N LEU A 41 3.05 -16.43 11.21
CA LEU A 41 1.84 -16.85 11.92
C LEU A 41 1.00 -17.69 10.96
N GLU A 42 0.67 -18.92 11.36
CA GLU A 42 -0.14 -19.84 10.53
C GLU A 42 -1.62 -19.45 10.55
N GLU A 43 -2.15 -19.11 11.72
CA GLU A 43 -3.50 -18.60 11.93
C GLU A 43 -3.47 -17.49 12.99
N ILE A 44 -4.32 -16.47 12.81
CA ILE A 44 -4.43 -15.33 13.71
C ILE A 44 -5.90 -15.11 14.02
N ASP A 45 -6.26 -15.19 15.29
CA ASP A 45 -7.56 -14.78 15.79
C ASP A 45 -7.53 -13.28 16.08
N LEU A 46 -8.43 -12.52 15.47
CA LEU A 46 -8.48 -11.06 15.56
C LEU A 46 -9.87 -10.61 16.02
N PRO A 47 -9.97 -9.59 16.89
CA PRO A 47 -11.26 -9.00 17.22
C PRO A 47 -11.94 -8.42 15.97
N ASP A 48 -13.26 -8.55 15.86
CA ASP A 48 -14.05 -8.03 14.74
C ASP A 48 -13.74 -6.56 14.42
N SER A 49 -13.57 -5.73 15.46
CA SER A 49 -13.23 -4.31 15.28
C SER A 49 -11.90 -4.07 14.56
N VAL A 50 -10.94 -4.97 14.74
CA VAL A 50 -9.63 -4.91 14.06
C VAL A 50 -9.79 -5.34 12.61
N VAL A 51 -10.59 -6.39 12.35
CA VAL A 51 -10.91 -6.86 10.99
C VAL A 51 -11.62 -5.75 10.20
N ASP A 52 -12.67 -5.15 10.76
CA ASP A 52 -13.41 -4.04 10.15
C ASP A 52 -12.50 -2.85 9.80
N GLN A 53 -11.51 -2.57 10.66
CA GLN A 53 -10.57 -1.49 10.42
C GLN A 53 -9.60 -1.83 9.27
N ILE A 54 -9.12 -3.07 9.19
CA ILE A 54 -8.28 -3.54 8.09
C ILE A 54 -9.05 -3.47 6.77
N GLU A 55 -10.27 -3.98 6.72
CA GLU A 55 -11.10 -3.96 5.50
C GLU A 55 -11.34 -2.53 5.01
N ARG A 56 -11.63 -1.60 5.93
CA ARG A 56 -11.77 -0.18 5.59
C ARG A 56 -10.49 0.41 4.99
N LEU A 57 -9.33 0.10 5.58
CA LEU A 57 -8.04 0.58 5.07
C LEU A 57 -7.71 -0.01 3.70
N ILE A 58 -8.01 -1.30 3.48
CA ILE A 58 -7.87 -1.95 2.18
C ILE A 58 -8.71 -1.23 1.14
N GLY A 59 -9.99 -0.96 1.43
CA GLY A 59 -10.87 -0.26 0.50
C GLY A 59 -10.37 1.15 0.12
N LEU A 60 -9.77 1.88 1.07
CA LEU A 60 -9.13 3.17 0.77
C LEU A 60 -7.93 3.01 -0.17
N ILE A 61 -7.02 2.07 0.14
CA ILE A 61 -5.84 1.80 -0.69
C ILE A 61 -6.25 1.36 -2.10
N GLU A 62 -7.23 0.48 -2.23
CA GLU A 62 -7.73 0.02 -3.53
C GLU A 62 -8.34 1.14 -4.35
N THR A 63 -9.04 2.07 -3.70
CA THR A 63 -9.60 3.26 -4.35
C THR A 63 -8.48 4.15 -4.86
N ASP A 64 -7.50 4.49 -4.02
CA ASP A 64 -6.35 5.32 -4.39
C ASP A 64 -5.57 4.71 -5.56
N LEU A 65 -5.31 3.39 -5.53
CA LEU A 65 -4.61 2.68 -6.60
C LEU A 65 -5.40 2.66 -7.91
N ARG A 66 -6.74 2.56 -7.85
CA ARG A 66 -7.60 2.62 -9.03
C ARG A 66 -7.53 4.00 -9.66
N GLU A 67 -7.68 5.05 -8.87
CA GLU A 67 -7.61 6.43 -9.35
C GLU A 67 -6.23 6.76 -9.95
N GLU A 68 -5.15 6.25 -9.35
CA GLU A 68 -3.80 6.41 -9.88
C GLU A 68 -3.64 5.68 -11.23
N ASN A 69 -4.16 4.47 -11.35
CA ASN A 69 -4.13 3.71 -12.61
C ASN A 69 -4.95 4.40 -13.72
N GLU A 70 -6.14 4.90 -13.41
CA GLU A 70 -6.98 5.64 -14.37
C GLU A 70 -6.25 6.89 -14.87
N ARG A 71 -5.62 7.65 -13.97
CA ARG A 71 -4.79 8.81 -14.32
C ARG A 71 -3.62 8.44 -15.24
N ILE A 72 -2.93 7.33 -14.96
CA ILE A 72 -1.84 6.84 -15.81
C ILE A 72 -2.36 6.48 -17.21
N GLN A 73 -3.49 5.80 -17.30
CA GLN A 73 -4.11 5.43 -18.58
C GLN A 73 -4.53 6.65 -19.40
N GLU A 74 -5.10 7.68 -18.77
CA GLU A 74 -5.42 8.95 -19.42
C GLU A 74 -4.17 9.61 -20.02
N ILE A 75 -3.07 9.69 -19.25
CA ILE A 75 -1.79 10.23 -19.71
C ILE A 75 -1.30 9.46 -20.95
N HIS A 76 -1.32 8.13 -20.91
CA HIS A 76 -0.93 7.31 -22.07
C HIS A 76 -1.84 7.58 -23.28
N SER A 77 -3.15 7.67 -23.09
CA SER A 77 -4.09 7.94 -24.18
C SER A 77 -3.83 9.29 -24.88
N HIS A 78 -3.43 10.31 -24.12
CA HIS A 78 -3.07 11.62 -24.66
C HIS A 78 -1.70 11.63 -25.35
N LEU A 79 -0.74 10.83 -24.86
CA LEU A 79 0.59 10.69 -25.46
C LEU A 79 0.59 9.86 -26.75
N ASP A 80 -0.31 8.89 -26.89
CA ASP A 80 -0.45 8.05 -28.09
C ASP A 80 -1.26 8.75 -29.22
N TRP A 81 -2.03 9.80 -28.89
CA TRP A 81 -2.87 10.54 -29.84
C TRP A 81 -2.14 11.37 -30.94
N PRO A 82 -0.88 11.85 -30.83
CA PRO A 82 -0.30 12.71 -31.87
C PRO A 82 0.39 11.99 -33.05
N GLN A 83 0.47 10.65 -33.11
CA GLN A 83 1.27 9.99 -34.17
C GLN A 83 0.47 9.54 -35.42
N ASN A 84 -0.85 9.38 -35.34
CA ASN A 84 -1.64 8.82 -36.45
C ASN A 84 -2.32 9.83 -37.39
N VAL A 85 -2.20 11.14 -37.15
CA VAL A 85 -2.89 12.17 -37.97
C VAL A 85 -2.03 12.74 -39.12
N ARG A 86 -0.73 12.39 -39.21
CA ARG A 86 0.21 12.99 -40.19
C ARG A 86 0.59 12.12 -41.41
N ARG A 87 -0.19 11.10 -41.77
CA ARG A 87 0.02 10.34 -43.02
C ARG A 87 -1.20 10.37 -43.92
N LYS A 88 -1.47 11.51 -44.55
CA LYS A 88 -2.17 11.55 -45.85
C LYS A 88 -1.13 11.88 -46.93
N PRO A 89 -0.93 11.03 -47.94
CA PRO A 89 -0.09 11.38 -49.09
C PRO A 89 -0.83 12.42 -49.93
N LEU A 90 -0.18 13.53 -50.22
CA LEU A 90 -0.64 14.47 -51.24
C LEU A 90 -0.50 13.76 -52.59
N GLY A 91 -1.62 13.69 -53.32
CA GLY A 91 -1.66 13.22 -54.70
C GLY A 91 -1.05 14.20 -55.68
#